data_AF-A0A2N0PE51-F1
#
_entry.id   AF-A0A2N0PE51-F1
#
_cell.length_a   1.000
_cell.length_b   1.000
_cell.length_c   1.000
_cell.angle_alpha   90.00
_cell.angle_beta   90.00
_cell.angle_gamma   90.00
#
_symmetry.space_group_name_H-M   'P 1'
#
loop_
_entity.id
_entity.type
_entity.pdbx_description
1 polymer ?
#
loop_
_entity_poly.entity_id
_entity_poly.type
_entity_poly.pdbx_seq_one_letter_code
_entity_poly.pdbx_strand_id
1 'polypeptide(L)'
;MNAPSTNQIQNVLKKRIEVLKNETSDLMEDIEGHIIDGNSNECLSNLGKLKDTLENTYEMVDRLSNCIDELERKVNELEQEINNLKDEVNKTKFFSVYRIWIRTFMNEVITKLGGGEKWRLAENGLQYLSNNMVLTKEEKVCVENLKKLLEDKDIGMDIKDIKVLQEARERSNSMFHKNNQSLKEAEMKLREPIPNDIMIYKPPLKKALKAIKKWRPDS
;
A
#
# COMPACT_ATOMS: atom_id res chain seq x y z
N MET A 1 -7.44 -15.87 24.48
CA MET A 1 -8.73 -15.24 24.84
C MET A 1 -9.12 -14.34 23.68
N ASN A 2 -10.27 -14.57 23.06
CA ASN A 2 -10.75 -13.71 21.97
C ASN A 2 -11.31 -12.43 22.59
N ALA A 3 -10.88 -11.27 22.09
CA ALA A 3 -11.45 -9.99 22.51
C ALA A 3 -12.97 -10.00 22.21
N PRO A 4 -13.82 -9.50 23.13
CA PRO A 4 -15.25 -9.40 22.88
C PRO A 4 -15.51 -8.51 21.66
N SER A 5 -16.48 -8.91 20.83
CA SER A 5 -16.82 -8.13 19.63
C SER A 5 -17.41 -6.78 20.02
N THR A 6 -17.25 -5.76 19.17
CA THR A 6 -17.81 -4.41 19.38
C THR A 6 -19.30 -4.45 19.73
N ASN A 7 -20.05 -5.40 19.13
CA ASN A 7 -21.47 -5.63 19.40
C ASN A 7 -21.74 -6.13 20.82
N GLN A 8 -20.86 -6.97 21.38
CA GLN A 8 -20.99 -7.43 22.77
C GLN A 8 -20.76 -6.29 23.75
N ILE A 9 -19.74 -5.47 23.52
CA ILE A 9 -19.43 -4.30 24.36
C ILE A 9 -20.58 -3.30 24.32
N GLN A 10 -21.08 -2.96 23.13
CA GLN A 10 -22.21 -2.03 22.97
C GLN A 10 -23.48 -2.52 23.68
N ASN A 11 -23.77 -3.82 23.62
CA ASN A 11 -24.94 -4.40 24.30
C ASN A 11 -24.82 -4.39 25.82
N VAL A 12 -23.62 -4.62 26.37
CA VAL A 12 -23.35 -4.51 27.81
C VAL A 12 -23.56 -3.08 28.30
N LEU A 13 -23.04 -2.10 27.55
CA LEU A 13 -23.16 -0.68 27.88
C LEU A 13 -24.62 -0.22 27.85
N LYS A 14 -25.38 -0.57 26.80
CA LYS A 14 -26.81 -0.25 26.71
C LYS A 14 -27.61 -0.79 27.89
N LYS A 15 -27.36 -2.05 28.27
CA LYS A 15 -28.02 -2.67 29.43
C LYS A 15 -27.67 -1.95 30.73
N ARG A 16 -26.41 -1.55 30.91
CA ARG A 16 -25.97 -0.86 32.13
C ARG A 16 -26.55 0.55 32.24
N ILE A 17 -26.65 1.28 31.12
CA ILE A 17 -27.30 2.60 31.06
C ILE A 17 -28.77 2.48 31.46
N GLU A 18 -29.49 1.47 30.97
CA GLU A 18 -30.90 1.26 31.33
C GLU A 18 -31.08 0.97 32.83
N VAL A 19 -30.18 0.17 33.41
CA VAL A 19 -30.19 -0.10 34.86
C VAL A 19 -29.97 1.18 35.66
N LEU A 20 -28.95 1.97 35.33
CA LEU A 20 -28.65 3.23 36.03
C LEU A 20 -29.80 4.24 35.93
N LYS A 21 -30.48 4.28 34.78
CA LYS A 21 -31.65 5.13 34.56
C LYS A 21 -32.80 4.77 35.50
N ASN A 22 -33.08 3.47 35.66
CA ASN A 22 -34.13 2.99 36.56
C ASN A 22 -33.75 3.27 38.03
N GLU A 23 -32.52 2.91 38.44
CA GLU A 23 -32.01 3.18 39.79
C GLU A 23 -32.09 4.67 40.15
N THR A 24 -31.78 5.56 39.20
CA THR A 24 -31.88 7.02 39.39
C THR A 24 -33.33 7.48 39.55
N SER A 25 -34.26 6.94 38.74
CA SER A 25 -35.68 7.26 38.82
C SER A 25 -36.29 6.83 40.15
N ASP A 26 -36.01 5.60 40.58
CA ASP A 26 -36.51 5.04 41.83
C ASP A 26 -36.00 5.86 43.04
N LEU A 27 -34.71 6.21 43.06
CA LEU A 27 -34.14 7.05 44.11
C LEU A 27 -34.76 8.45 44.17
N MET A 28 -35.14 9.04 43.03
CA MET A 28 -35.82 10.34 42.99
C MET A 28 -37.23 10.26 43.57
N GLU A 29 -38.00 9.21 43.23
CA GLU A 29 -39.33 8.98 43.79
C GLU A 29 -39.27 8.78 45.31
N ASP A 30 -38.30 7.99 45.80
CA ASP A 30 -38.12 7.77 47.24
C ASP A 30 -37.74 9.07 47.97
N ILE A 31 -36.86 9.90 47.39
CA ILE A 31 -36.50 11.21 47.96
C ILE A 31 -37.74 12.11 48.08
N GLU A 32 -38.57 12.17 47.04
CA GLU A 32 -39.80 12.97 47.04
C GLU A 32 -40.76 12.48 48.15
N GLY A 33 -40.97 11.16 48.25
CA GLY A 33 -41.80 10.56 49.30
C GLY A 33 -41.30 10.91 50.70
N HIS A 34 -40.00 10.78 50.96
CA HIS A 34 -39.43 11.09 52.27
C HIS A 34 -39.44 12.58 52.62
N ILE A 35 -39.41 13.48 51.64
CA ILE A 35 -39.62 14.92 51.85
C ILE A 35 -41.06 15.19 52.32
N ILE A 36 -42.04 14.56 51.67
CA ILE A 36 -43.47 14.71 52.02
C ILE A 36 -43.73 14.16 53.43
N ASP A 37 -43.14 13.02 53.77
CA ASP A 37 -43.29 12.36 55.07
C ASP A 37 -42.49 13.02 56.20
N GLY A 38 -41.63 14.01 55.89
CA GLY A 38 -40.74 14.65 56.85
C GLY A 38 -39.62 13.74 57.38
N ASN A 39 -39.30 12.65 56.68
CA ASN A 39 -38.26 11.70 57.05
C ASN A 39 -36.88 12.14 56.52
N SER A 40 -36.32 13.17 57.16
CA SER A 40 -35.05 13.78 56.74
C SER A 40 -33.86 12.81 56.69
N ASN A 41 -33.82 11.80 57.56
CA ASN A 41 -32.71 10.84 57.60
C ASN A 41 -32.70 9.94 56.36
N GLU A 42 -33.86 9.43 55.94
CA GLU A 42 -33.94 8.58 54.75
C GLU A 42 -33.77 9.41 53.47
N CYS A 43 -34.27 10.65 53.46
CA CYS A 43 -33.98 11.60 52.38
C CYS A 43 -32.46 11.85 52.20
N LEU A 44 -31.73 12.11 53.30
CA LEU A 44 -30.27 12.29 53.26
C LEU A 44 -29.54 11.00 52.82
N SER A 45 -30.00 9.84 53.27
CA SER A 45 -29.47 8.53 52.86
C SER A 45 -29.61 8.32 51.34
N ASN A 46 -30.80 8.57 50.78
CA ASN A 46 -31.06 8.40 49.35
C ASN A 46 -30.34 9.45 48.50
N LEU A 47 -30.17 10.69 48.98
CA LEU A 47 -29.29 11.68 48.33
C LEU A 47 -27.83 11.21 48.26
N GLY A 48 -27.34 10.53 49.30
CA GLY A 48 -26.03 9.88 49.31
C GLY A 48 -25.91 8.81 48.23
N LYS A 49 -26.89 7.90 48.16
CA LYS A 49 -26.94 6.85 47.11
C LYS A 49 -27.01 7.44 45.71
N LEU A 50 -27.81 8.49 45.51
CA LEU A 50 -27.93 9.18 44.22
C LEU A 50 -26.60 9.81 43.79
N LYS A 51 -25.87 10.42 44.72
CA LYS A 51 -24.52 10.95 44.47
C LYS A 51 -23.57 9.84 43.99
N ASP A 52 -23.56 8.70 44.68
CA ASP A 52 -22.70 7.56 44.32
C ASP A 52 -23.07 7.00 42.93
N THR A 53 -24.36 6.90 42.61
CA THR A 53 -24.86 6.48 41.28
C THR A 53 -24.42 7.44 40.17
N LEU A 54 -24.47 8.76 40.43
CA LEU A 54 -23.99 9.79 39.51
C LEU A 54 -22.48 9.67 39.27
N GLU A 55 -21.68 9.52 40.32
CA GLU A 55 -20.22 9.37 40.23
C GLU A 55 -19.84 8.13 39.39
N ASN A 56 -20.48 6.99 39.65
CA ASN A 56 -20.32 5.77 38.83
C ASN A 56 -20.70 5.99 37.35
N THR A 57 -21.74 6.80 37.09
CA THR A 57 -22.18 7.11 35.74
C THR A 57 -21.13 7.95 35.01
N TYR A 58 -20.56 8.96 35.68
CA TYR A 58 -19.49 9.78 35.11
C TYR A 58 -18.25 8.95 34.78
N GLU A 59 -17.82 8.05 35.67
CA GLU A 59 -16.70 7.14 35.37
C GLU A 59 -16.97 6.25 34.14
N MET A 60 -18.21 5.78 33.99
CA MET A 60 -18.60 4.97 32.83
C MET A 60 -18.58 5.78 31.53
N VAL A 61 -19.06 7.03 31.57
CA VAL A 61 -19.01 7.97 30.43
C VAL A 61 -17.57 8.32 30.05
N ASP A 62 -16.69 8.50 31.03
CA ASP A 62 -15.26 8.77 30.79
C ASP A 62 -14.58 7.58 30.10
N ARG A 63 -14.82 6.35 30.60
CA ARG A 63 -14.34 5.13 29.95
C ARG A 63 -14.87 4.96 28.53
N LEU A 64 -16.13 5.35 28.30
CA LEU A 64 -16.74 5.32 26.97
C LEU A 64 -16.08 6.30 26.02
N SER A 65 -15.83 7.52 26.50
CA SER A 65 -15.16 8.57 25.72
C SER A 65 -13.76 8.12 25.30
N ASN A 66 -12.96 7.61 26.25
CA ASN A 66 -11.65 7.03 25.96
C ASN A 66 -11.71 5.87 24.94
N CYS A 67 -12.75 5.04 25.00
CA CYS A 67 -12.94 3.95 24.04
C CYS A 67 -13.28 4.46 22.64
N ILE A 68 -14.05 5.54 22.54
CA ILE A 68 -14.39 6.18 21.26
C ILE A 68 -13.11 6.77 20.64
N ASP A 69 -12.31 7.50 21.40
CA ASP A 69 -11.06 8.10 20.92
C ASP A 69 -10.10 7.04 20.36
N GLU A 70 -9.96 5.91 21.07
CA GLU A 70 -9.13 4.78 20.63
C GLU A 70 -9.67 4.09 19.37
N LEU A 71 -11.00 4.00 19.22
CA LEU A 71 -11.64 3.47 18.02
C LEU A 71 -11.43 4.42 16.83
N GLU A 72 -11.60 5.72 17.02
CA GLU A 72 -11.34 6.73 15.98
C GLU A 72 -9.89 6.67 15.51
N ARG A 73 -8.92 6.57 16.44
CA ARG A 73 -7.50 6.38 16.11
C ARG A 73 -7.29 5.14 15.22
N LYS A 74 -7.86 4.00 15.61
CA LYS A 74 -7.74 2.74 14.85
C LYS A 74 -8.40 2.81 13.47
N VAL A 75 -9.54 3.48 13.36
CA VAL A 75 -10.21 3.69 12.06
C VAL A 75 -9.31 4.52 11.15
N ASN A 76 -8.75 5.62 11.64
CA ASN A 76 -7.82 6.46 10.88
C ASN A 76 -6.57 5.68 10.41
N GLU A 77 -6.01 4.84 11.28
CA GLU A 77 -4.86 3.98 10.92
C GLU A 77 -5.22 2.97 9.82
N LEU A 78 -6.38 2.33 9.92
CA LEU A 78 -6.87 1.40 8.91
C LEU A 78 -7.14 2.09 7.57
N GLU A 79 -7.70 3.29 7.57
CA GLU A 79 -7.93 4.07 6.35
C GLU A 79 -6.62 4.42 5.64
N GLN A 80 -5.58 4.81 6.40
CA GLN A 80 -4.24 5.04 5.85
C GLN A 80 -3.65 3.77 5.26
N GLU A 81 -3.77 2.64 5.96
CA GLU A 81 -3.25 1.35 5.50
C GLU A 81 -3.97 0.87 4.22
N ILE A 82 -5.29 1.06 4.13
CA ILE A 82 -6.08 0.78 2.92
C ILE A 82 -5.61 1.64 1.73
N ASN A 83 -5.35 2.93 1.95
CA ASN A 83 -4.86 3.81 0.90
C ASN A 83 -3.47 3.38 0.41
N ASN A 84 -2.56 3.04 1.32
CA ASN A 84 -1.24 2.52 0.98
C ASN A 84 -1.32 1.21 0.17
N LEU A 85 -2.17 0.27 0.61
CA LEU A 85 -2.39 -0.99 -0.11
C LEU A 85 -2.98 -0.77 -1.51
N LYS A 86 -3.90 0.18 -1.66
CA LYS A 86 -4.48 0.52 -2.95
C LYS A 86 -3.41 1.04 -3.93
N ASP A 87 -2.50 1.87 -3.44
CA ASP A 87 -1.38 2.38 -4.24
C ASP A 87 -0.41 1.24 -4.63
N GLU A 88 -0.05 0.37 -3.70
CA GLU A 88 0.82 -0.79 -3.99
C GLU A 88 0.18 -1.78 -4.98
N VAL A 89 -1.13 -2.01 -4.89
CA VAL A 89 -1.89 -2.80 -5.87
C VAL A 89 -1.84 -2.16 -7.25
N ASN A 90 -1.99 -0.83 -7.34
CA ASN A 90 -1.93 -0.11 -8.61
C ASN A 90 -0.54 -0.20 -9.26
N LYS A 91 0.53 -0.04 -8.46
CA LYS A 91 1.92 -0.23 -8.93
C LYS A 91 2.15 -1.66 -9.39
N THR A 92 1.70 -2.64 -8.61
CA THR A 92 1.83 -4.07 -8.96
C THR A 92 1.14 -4.39 -10.28
N LYS A 93 -0.09 -3.88 -10.50
CA LYS A 93 -0.82 -4.02 -11.77
C LYS A 93 -0.10 -3.37 -12.94
N PHE A 94 0.52 -2.21 -12.72
CA PHE A 94 1.33 -1.54 -13.73
C PHE A 94 2.52 -2.41 -14.13
N PHE A 95 3.34 -2.84 -13.17
CA PHE A 95 4.53 -3.64 -13.47
C PHE A 95 4.18 -5.01 -14.07
N SER A 96 3.06 -5.60 -13.67
CA SER A 96 2.65 -6.91 -14.20
C SER A 96 2.28 -6.88 -15.68
N VAL A 97 1.77 -5.75 -16.18
CA VAL A 97 1.52 -5.53 -17.62
C VAL A 97 2.82 -5.53 -18.42
N TYR A 98 3.85 -4.87 -17.92
CA TYR A 98 5.08 -4.66 -18.70
C TYR A 98 6.13 -5.73 -18.51
N ARG A 99 6.01 -6.59 -17.50
CA ARG A 99 7.01 -7.63 -17.21
C ARG A 99 7.35 -8.50 -18.42
N ILE A 100 6.34 -8.99 -19.14
CA ILE A 100 6.57 -9.85 -20.30
C ILE A 100 7.31 -9.10 -21.40
N TRP A 101 6.94 -7.82 -21.63
CA TRP A 101 7.59 -6.96 -22.61
C TRP A 101 9.02 -6.63 -22.23
N ILE A 102 9.30 -6.34 -20.96
CA ILE A 102 10.66 -6.16 -20.47
C ILE A 102 11.47 -7.44 -20.71
N ARG A 103 10.92 -8.61 -20.37
CA ARG A 103 11.60 -9.89 -20.63
C ARG A 103 11.88 -10.09 -22.12
N THR A 104 10.91 -9.84 -22.98
CA THR A 104 11.05 -9.96 -24.44
C THR A 104 12.14 -9.02 -24.94
N PHE A 105 12.12 -7.75 -24.53
CA PHE A 105 13.15 -6.78 -24.88
C PHE A 105 14.55 -7.22 -24.42
N MET A 106 14.70 -7.66 -23.16
CA MET A 106 15.99 -8.11 -22.63
C MET A 106 16.52 -9.34 -23.39
N ASN A 107 15.64 -10.27 -23.76
CA ASN A 107 16.03 -11.41 -24.59
C ASN A 107 16.55 -10.96 -25.95
N GLU A 108 15.91 -9.98 -26.59
CA GLU A 108 16.40 -9.42 -27.86
C GLU A 108 17.77 -8.76 -27.72
N VAL A 109 17.98 -7.99 -26.64
CA VAL A 109 19.28 -7.40 -26.33
C VAL A 109 20.36 -8.49 -26.19
N ILE A 110 20.07 -9.55 -25.41
CA ILE A 110 20.98 -10.68 -25.22
C ILE A 110 21.30 -11.35 -26.55
N THR A 111 20.29 -11.66 -27.37
CA THR A 111 20.48 -12.29 -28.68
C THR A 111 21.34 -11.43 -29.60
N LYS A 112 21.06 -10.12 -29.69
CA LYS A 112 21.79 -9.20 -30.58
C LYS A 112 23.23 -8.93 -30.12
N LEU A 113 23.52 -9.06 -28.82
CA LEU A 113 24.89 -9.00 -28.31
C LEU A 113 25.72 -10.25 -28.58
N GLY A 114 25.11 -11.34 -29.05
CA GLY A 114 25.78 -12.61 -29.26
C GLY A 114 25.64 -13.60 -28.11
N GLY A 115 24.57 -13.47 -27.31
CA GLY A 115 24.17 -14.45 -26.29
C GLY A 115 24.45 -14.03 -24.85
N GLY A 116 24.04 -14.89 -23.92
CA GLY A 116 24.04 -14.62 -22.47
C GLY A 116 25.43 -14.28 -21.91
N GLU A 117 26.49 -14.87 -22.45
CA GLU A 117 27.85 -14.60 -21.98
C GLU A 117 28.30 -13.17 -22.32
N LYS A 118 28.01 -12.70 -23.53
CA LYS A 118 28.33 -11.32 -23.95
C LYS A 118 27.51 -10.30 -23.17
N TRP A 119 26.25 -10.63 -22.88
CA TRP A 119 25.43 -9.84 -21.96
C TRP A 119 26.05 -9.77 -20.56
N ARG A 120 26.43 -10.91 -19.97
CA ARG A 120 27.04 -10.99 -18.63
C ARG A 120 28.31 -10.15 -18.52
N LEU A 121 29.17 -10.19 -19.54
CA LEU A 121 30.39 -9.37 -19.61
C LEU A 121 30.07 -7.87 -19.72
N ALA A 122 29.05 -7.49 -20.51
CA ALA A 122 28.61 -6.10 -20.59
C ALA A 122 28.02 -5.61 -19.26
N GLU A 123 27.14 -6.39 -18.64
CA GLU A 123 26.48 -6.08 -17.37
C GLU A 123 27.50 -5.93 -16.23
N ASN A 124 28.39 -6.91 -16.06
CA ASN A 124 29.48 -6.83 -15.09
C ASN A 124 30.40 -5.65 -15.37
N GLY A 125 30.73 -5.41 -16.64
CA GLY A 125 31.57 -4.29 -17.05
C GLY A 125 30.96 -2.93 -16.65
N LEU A 126 29.65 -2.74 -16.77
CA LEU A 126 28.97 -1.54 -16.31
C LEU A 126 29.05 -1.37 -14.78
N GLN A 127 28.93 -2.48 -14.04
CA GLN A 127 29.08 -2.47 -12.57
C GLN A 127 30.51 -2.12 -12.16
N TYR A 128 31.50 -2.71 -12.82
CA TYR A 128 32.92 -2.42 -12.59
C TYR A 128 33.27 -0.96 -12.88
N LEU A 129 32.76 -0.38 -13.97
CA LEU A 129 32.92 1.05 -14.26
C LEU A 129 32.31 1.92 -13.17
N SER A 130 31.14 1.55 -12.65
CA SER A 130 30.49 2.27 -11.55
C SER A 130 31.32 2.24 -10.25
N ASN A 131 32.14 1.20 -10.07
CA ASN A 131 33.03 1.01 -8.94
C ASN A 131 34.48 1.48 -9.23
N ASN A 132 34.71 2.25 -10.30
CA ASN A 132 36.04 2.72 -10.73
C ASN A 132 37.06 1.59 -10.99
N MET A 133 36.60 0.40 -11.38
CA MET A 133 37.45 -0.75 -11.69
C MET A 133 37.88 -0.77 -13.16
N VAL A 134 39.07 -1.32 -13.41
CA VAL A 134 39.61 -1.47 -14.77
C VAL A 134 38.97 -2.66 -15.47
N LEU A 135 38.39 -2.41 -16.63
CA LEU A 135 37.83 -3.46 -17.49
C LEU A 135 38.90 -4.19 -18.28
N THR A 136 38.71 -5.50 -18.45
CA THR A 136 39.41 -6.32 -19.45
C THR A 136 39.08 -5.86 -20.87
N LYS A 137 39.90 -6.28 -21.84
CA LYS A 137 39.65 -5.96 -23.26
C LYS A 137 38.29 -6.46 -23.73
N GLU A 138 37.90 -7.66 -23.29
CA GLU A 138 36.64 -8.28 -23.71
C GLU A 138 35.42 -7.59 -23.09
N GLU A 139 35.48 -7.22 -21.81
CA GLU A 139 34.43 -6.45 -21.14
C GLU A 139 34.23 -5.08 -21.79
N LYS A 140 35.32 -4.37 -22.14
CA LYS A 140 35.23 -3.09 -22.87
C LYS A 140 34.49 -3.25 -24.19
N VAL A 141 34.82 -4.28 -24.96
CA VAL A 141 34.15 -4.56 -26.24
C VAL A 141 32.66 -4.85 -26.02
N CYS A 142 32.31 -5.65 -25.02
CA CYS A 142 30.91 -5.98 -24.73
C CYS A 142 30.10 -4.75 -24.27
N VAL A 143 30.68 -3.90 -23.41
CA VAL A 143 30.06 -2.65 -22.95
C VAL A 143 29.84 -1.69 -24.12
N GLU A 144 30.83 -1.49 -25.00
CA GLU A 144 30.68 -0.60 -26.15
C GLU A 144 29.69 -1.15 -27.19
N ASN A 145 29.64 -2.47 -27.39
CA ASN A 145 28.64 -3.09 -28.24
C ASN A 145 27.22 -2.91 -27.68
N LEU A 146 27.04 -3.01 -26.37
CA LEU A 146 25.76 -2.72 -25.71
C LEU A 146 25.38 -1.26 -25.88
N LYS A 147 26.28 -0.30 -25.63
CA LYS A 147 25.99 1.13 -25.84
C LYS A 147 25.53 1.40 -27.27
N LYS A 148 26.28 0.92 -28.26
CA LYS A 148 25.94 1.09 -29.68
C LYS A 148 24.57 0.48 -30.05
N LEU A 149 24.24 -0.67 -29.47
CA LEU A 149 22.94 -1.32 -29.68
C LEU A 149 21.78 -0.47 -29.15
N LEU A 150 21.98 0.18 -28.00
CA LEU A 150 20.95 1.01 -27.35
C LEU A 150 20.84 2.41 -27.97
N GLU A 151 21.95 2.99 -28.39
CA GLU A 151 22.08 4.30 -29.02
C GLU A 151 21.56 4.35 -30.47
N ASP A 152 21.08 3.23 -31.02
CA ASP A 152 20.38 3.19 -32.30
C ASP A 152 19.36 4.35 -32.36
N LYS A 153 19.45 5.17 -33.42
CA LYS A 153 18.70 6.43 -33.53
C LYS A 153 17.18 6.25 -33.41
N ASP A 154 16.68 5.07 -33.75
CA ASP A 154 15.26 4.78 -33.63
C ASP A 154 14.88 4.33 -32.22
N ILE A 155 15.81 3.81 -31.43
CA ILE A 155 15.57 3.33 -30.07
C ILE A 155 15.85 4.44 -29.05
N GLY A 156 17.02 5.08 -29.15
CA GLY A 156 17.44 6.20 -28.30
C GLY A 156 17.51 5.83 -26.82
N MET A 157 17.95 4.61 -26.50
CA MET A 157 18.04 4.10 -25.15
C MET A 157 19.46 4.28 -24.60
N ASP A 158 19.58 4.48 -23.30
CA ASP A 158 20.85 4.49 -22.60
C ASP A 158 20.94 3.38 -21.54
N ILE A 159 22.07 3.30 -20.86
CA ILE A 159 22.29 2.30 -19.81
C ILE A 159 21.38 2.53 -18.58
N LYS A 160 20.98 3.77 -18.30
CA LYS A 160 20.08 4.07 -17.18
C LYS A 160 18.70 3.52 -17.45
N ASP A 161 18.22 3.62 -18.69
CA ASP A 161 16.96 3.01 -19.11
C ASP A 161 16.97 1.48 -18.86
N ILE A 162 18.07 0.80 -19.15
CA ILE A 162 18.22 -0.65 -18.87
C ILE A 162 18.08 -0.95 -17.38
N LYS A 163 18.77 -0.19 -16.52
CA LYS A 163 18.67 -0.36 -15.06
C LYS A 163 17.24 -0.16 -14.58
N VAL A 164 16.55 0.86 -15.08
CA VAL A 164 15.14 1.14 -14.73
C VAL A 164 14.22 -0.01 -15.19
N LEU A 165 14.46 -0.61 -16.35
CA LEU A 165 13.70 -1.76 -16.84
C LEU A 165 13.97 -3.03 -16.01
N GLN A 166 15.21 -3.27 -15.59
CA GLN A 166 15.55 -4.38 -14.69
C GLN A 166 14.83 -4.24 -13.34
N GLU A 167 14.87 -3.04 -12.74
CA GLU A 167 14.15 -2.74 -11.51
C GLU A 167 12.63 -2.94 -11.66
N ALA A 168 12.04 -2.46 -12.76
CA ALA A 168 10.62 -2.66 -13.05
C ALA A 168 10.25 -4.15 -13.15
N ARG A 169 11.15 -4.97 -13.69
CA ARG A 169 10.97 -6.42 -13.77
C ARG A 169 11.08 -7.07 -12.39
N GLU A 170 11.96 -6.62 -11.52
CA GLU A 170 12.08 -7.15 -10.14
C GLU A 170 10.86 -6.79 -9.29
N ARG A 171 10.35 -5.55 -9.43
CA ARG A 171 9.11 -5.09 -8.78
C ARG A 171 7.85 -5.77 -9.32
N SER A 172 7.93 -6.37 -10.51
CA SER A 172 6.81 -7.12 -11.06
C SER A 172 6.65 -8.46 -10.34
N ASN A 173 5.71 -8.52 -9.40
CA ASN A 173 5.41 -9.75 -8.67
C ASN A 173 5.02 -10.88 -9.65
N SER A 174 5.64 -12.05 -9.48
CA SER A 174 5.43 -13.22 -10.34
C SER A 174 3.99 -13.75 -10.31
N MET A 175 3.28 -13.49 -9.21
CA MET A 175 1.93 -14.02 -8.99
C MET A 175 0.85 -13.23 -9.76
N PHE A 176 1.13 -12.03 -10.26
CA PHE A 176 0.15 -11.14 -10.90
C PHE A 176 0.28 -11.05 -12.43
N HIS A 177 0.92 -12.04 -13.07
CA HIS A 177 1.16 -12.05 -14.51
C HIS A 177 -0.11 -11.94 -15.35
N LYS A 178 -0.16 -10.94 -16.24
CA LYS A 178 -1.10 -10.90 -17.37
C LYS A 178 -0.33 -11.22 -18.65
N ASN A 179 -0.56 -12.40 -19.21
CA ASN A 179 0.21 -12.92 -20.36
C ASN A 179 -0.52 -12.84 -21.71
N ASN A 180 -1.73 -12.26 -21.78
CA ASN A 180 -2.54 -12.28 -23.00
C ASN A 180 -2.64 -10.90 -23.69
N GLN A 181 -1.77 -9.97 -23.33
CA GLN A 181 -1.78 -8.62 -23.91
C GLN A 181 -0.89 -8.57 -25.15
N SER A 182 -1.34 -7.87 -26.19
CA SER A 182 -0.58 -7.58 -27.42
C SER A 182 0.34 -6.35 -27.26
N LEU A 183 1.34 -6.22 -28.14
CA LEU A 183 2.29 -5.10 -28.09
C LEU A 183 1.56 -3.75 -28.22
N LYS A 184 0.56 -3.69 -29.12
CA LYS A 184 -0.27 -2.49 -29.34
C LYS A 184 -1.06 -2.11 -28.09
N GLU A 185 -1.63 -3.09 -27.39
CA GLU A 185 -2.32 -2.81 -26.13
C GLU A 185 -1.35 -2.28 -25.07
N ALA A 186 -0.12 -2.79 -25.01
CA ALA A 186 0.90 -2.30 -24.07
C ALA A 186 1.27 -0.84 -24.36
N GLU A 187 1.41 -0.48 -25.65
CA GLU A 187 1.62 0.91 -26.07
C GLU A 187 0.44 1.81 -25.70
N MET A 188 -0.80 1.32 -25.83
CA MET A 188 -2.00 2.08 -25.46
C MET A 188 -2.06 2.36 -23.96
N LYS A 189 -1.80 1.35 -23.12
CA LYS A 189 -1.78 1.52 -21.65
C LYS A 189 -0.71 2.49 -21.17
N LEU A 190 0.42 2.62 -21.87
CA LEU A 190 1.42 3.66 -21.52
C LEU A 190 0.90 5.09 -21.74
N ARG A 191 -0.19 5.29 -22.50
CA ARG A 191 -0.77 6.62 -22.71
C ARG A 191 -1.66 7.05 -21.56
N GLU A 192 -2.15 6.10 -20.76
CA GLU A 192 -2.97 6.40 -19.59
C GLU A 192 -2.18 7.23 -18.57
N PRO A 193 -2.87 8.07 -17.77
CA PRO A 193 -2.27 8.72 -16.61
C PRO A 193 -1.68 7.67 -15.67
N ILE A 194 -0.45 7.90 -15.22
CA ILE A 194 0.22 7.05 -14.23
C ILE A 194 0.63 7.90 -13.03
N PRO A 195 0.62 7.32 -11.81
CA PRO A 195 1.13 7.97 -10.62
C PRO A 195 2.57 8.49 -10.79
N ASN A 196 2.88 9.60 -10.12
CA ASN A 196 4.16 10.29 -10.24
C ASN A 196 5.36 9.42 -9.84
N ASP A 197 5.18 8.55 -8.85
CA ASP A 197 6.22 7.69 -8.30
C ASP A 197 6.65 6.57 -9.26
N ILE A 198 5.78 6.16 -10.21
CA ILE A 198 6.12 5.20 -11.27
C ILE A 198 6.32 5.87 -12.64
N MET A 199 6.26 7.20 -12.70
CA MET A 199 6.45 7.95 -13.94
C MET A 199 7.84 7.76 -14.57
N ILE A 200 8.84 7.49 -13.73
CA ILE A 200 10.22 7.23 -14.16
C ILE A 200 10.36 6.02 -15.09
N TYR A 201 9.45 5.03 -14.99
CA TYR A 201 9.50 3.81 -15.81
C TYR A 201 8.92 4.01 -17.21
N LYS A 202 8.10 5.04 -17.43
CA LYS A 202 7.37 5.23 -18.70
C LYS A 202 8.28 5.51 -19.90
N PRO A 203 9.30 6.39 -19.83
CA PRO A 203 10.20 6.61 -20.95
C PRO A 203 11.00 5.35 -21.34
N PRO A 204 11.67 4.63 -20.42
CA PRO A 204 12.36 3.37 -20.74
C PRO A 204 11.43 2.33 -21.35
N LEU A 205 10.23 2.16 -20.80
CA LEU A 205 9.23 1.21 -21.31
C LEU A 205 8.83 1.55 -22.75
N LYS A 206 8.56 2.83 -23.05
CA LYS A 206 8.22 3.27 -24.40
C LYS A 206 9.33 2.96 -25.40
N LYS A 207 10.60 3.19 -25.02
CA LYS A 207 11.76 2.87 -25.86
C LYS A 207 11.89 1.36 -26.07
N ALA A 208 11.68 0.55 -25.02
CA ALA A 208 11.72 -0.91 -25.10
C ALA A 208 10.65 -1.46 -26.06
N LEU A 209 9.40 -0.99 -25.97
CA LEU A 209 8.32 -1.41 -26.89
C LEU A 209 8.64 -1.03 -28.34
N LYS A 210 9.20 0.18 -28.56
CA LYS A 210 9.64 0.62 -29.89
C LYS A 210 10.76 -0.27 -30.45
N ALA A 211 11.73 -0.65 -29.62
CA ALA A 211 12.80 -1.56 -30.00
C ALA A 211 12.26 -2.94 -30.39
N ILE A 212 11.35 -3.52 -29.58
CA ILE A 212 10.69 -4.79 -29.90
C ILE A 212 10.00 -4.71 -31.26
N LYS A 213 9.20 -3.67 -31.49
CA LYS A 213 8.49 -3.47 -32.76
C LYS A 213 9.43 -3.40 -33.96
N LYS A 214 10.58 -2.73 -33.81
CA LYS A 214 11.60 -2.62 -34.86
C LYS A 214 12.30 -3.97 -35.12
N TRP A 215 12.61 -4.71 -34.07
CA TRP A 215 13.36 -5.96 -34.16
C TRP A 215 12.49 -7.16 -34.52
N ARG A 216 11.20 -7.08 -34.23
CA ARG A 216 10.20 -8.11 -34.52
C ARG A 216 8.90 -7.47 -35.05
N PRO A 217 8.87 -7.09 -36.34
CA PRO A 217 7.72 -6.41 -36.93
C PRO A 217 6.42 -7.22 -36.93
N ASP A 218 6.51 -8.56 -36.81
CA ASP A 218 5.35 -9.48 -36.79
C ASP A 218 4.86 -9.84 -35.37
N SER A 219 5.26 -9.10 -34.32
CA SER A 219 4.92 -9.37 -32.90
C SER A 219 3.73 -8.58 -32.37
#